data_AF-A0A956K8C9-F1
#
_entry.id   AF-A0A956K8C9-F1
#
_cell.length_a   1.000
_cell.length_b   1.000
_cell.length_c   1.000
_cell.angle_alpha   90.00
_cell.angle_beta   90.00
_cell.angle_gamma   90.00
#
_symmetry.space_group_name_H-M   'P 1'
#
loop_
_entity.id
_entity.type
_entity.pdbx_description
1 polymer ?
#
loop_
_entity_poly.entity_id
_entity_poly.type
_entity_poly.pdbx_seq_one_letter_code
_entity_poly.pdbx_strand_id
1 'polypeptide(L)'
;MTDRQRHIPKLIPLALWALLPACGDDQRGNQDDEIDGGTSLSTSDSDSGSETAEGSSTTVTTLGTDIDTTTGCDNPCGDECCGDGEVCNQDTQTCELDCGDDEPCGDPAMCCGAGELCYAGGCIVPGDPCQVGVCATDTETGCKENEVCDGELGLCVPDIANSNCTYQPEAGVFDPVPRFTWGVRK
;
A
#
# COMPACT_ATOMS: atom_id res chain seq x y z
N MET A 1 -20.55 -40.93 34.26
CA MET A 1 -20.20 -39.77 35.12
C MET A 1 -20.35 -38.53 34.27
N THR A 2 -21.40 -37.78 34.58
CA THR A 2 -22.01 -36.67 33.85
C THR A 2 -21.41 -35.34 34.32
N ASP A 3 -20.82 -34.56 33.42
CA ASP A 3 -20.47 -33.15 33.68
C ASP A 3 -20.66 -32.34 32.37
N ARG A 4 -21.90 -31.88 32.15
CA ARG A 4 -22.39 -30.49 32.33
C ARG A 4 -21.84 -29.48 31.30
N GLN A 5 -22.46 -29.49 30.13
CA GLN A 5 -22.51 -28.32 29.25
C GLN A 5 -23.12 -27.11 29.99
N ARG A 6 -22.37 -26.01 30.07
CA ARG A 6 -22.91 -24.71 30.46
C ARG A 6 -23.39 -23.99 29.21
N HIS A 7 -24.71 -24.01 29.01
CA HIS A 7 -25.41 -23.05 28.17
C HIS A 7 -25.24 -21.64 28.76
N ILE A 8 -24.59 -20.75 28.02
CA ILE A 8 -24.65 -19.30 28.28
C ILE A 8 -25.90 -18.78 27.56
N PRO A 9 -26.85 -18.15 28.28
CA PRO A 9 -28.09 -17.66 27.70
C PRO A 9 -27.85 -16.42 26.82
N LYS A 10 -28.47 -16.44 25.64
CA LYS A 10 -28.67 -15.28 24.76
C LYS A 10 -29.38 -14.17 25.53
N LEU A 11 -28.71 -13.03 25.69
CA LEU A 11 -29.33 -11.76 26.08
C LEU A 11 -29.35 -10.83 24.87
N ILE A 12 -30.50 -10.80 24.21
CA ILE A 12 -31.03 -9.70 23.42
C ILE A 12 -32.29 -9.32 24.22
N PRO A 13 -32.55 -8.05 24.63
CA PRO A 13 -32.95 -7.07 23.62
C PRO A 13 -32.84 -5.55 23.95
N LEU A 14 -33.12 -4.78 22.89
CA LEU A 14 -33.94 -3.55 22.84
C LEU A 14 -33.41 -2.22 23.40
N ALA A 15 -33.27 -1.29 22.44
CA ALA A 15 -33.86 0.05 22.41
C ALA A 15 -33.04 1.25 22.94
N LEU A 16 -32.57 2.07 21.98
CA LEU A 16 -32.63 3.55 22.01
C LEU A 16 -32.40 4.05 20.56
N TRP A 17 -33.43 4.24 19.73
CA TRP A 17 -34.12 5.51 19.44
C TRP A 17 -33.25 6.79 19.43
N ALA A 18 -33.00 7.25 18.20
CA ALA A 18 -33.05 8.63 17.69
C ALA A 18 -31.98 9.66 18.11
N LEU A 19 -31.14 10.07 17.15
CA LEU A 19 -31.26 11.35 16.41
C LEU A 19 -30.17 11.46 15.32
N LEU A 20 -30.62 11.53 14.07
CA LEU A 20 -29.83 11.90 12.89
C LEU A 20 -29.74 13.43 12.80
N PRO A 21 -28.56 14.01 12.53
CA PRO A 21 -28.47 15.17 11.66
C PRO A 21 -28.34 14.67 10.22
N ALA A 22 -29.47 14.65 9.52
CA ALA A 22 -29.52 14.56 8.07
C ALA A 22 -28.97 15.88 7.48
N CYS A 23 -27.71 15.89 7.08
CA CYS A 23 -27.22 16.73 6.00
C CYS A 23 -27.45 15.88 4.74
N GLY A 24 -28.48 16.14 3.92
CA GLY A 24 -28.62 17.37 3.15
C GLY A 24 -28.20 17.05 1.72
N ASP A 25 -29.09 16.34 1.00
CA ASP A 25 -29.00 16.09 -0.43
C ASP A 25 -28.96 17.41 -1.21
N ASP A 26 -27.83 17.74 -1.84
CA ASP A 26 -27.76 18.64 -2.98
C ASP A 26 -27.43 17.84 -4.24
N GLN A 27 -28.46 17.18 -4.76
CA GLN A 27 -28.48 16.59 -6.08
C GLN A 27 -28.76 17.71 -7.12
N ARG A 28 -27.70 18.29 -7.68
CA ARG A 28 -27.70 19.05 -8.95
C ARG A 28 -26.44 18.61 -9.69
N GLY A 29 -26.48 17.83 -10.77
CA GLY A 29 -27.23 18.09 -11.99
C GLY A 29 -26.36 18.92 -12.95
N ASN A 30 -25.46 18.27 -13.69
CA ASN A 30 -25.02 18.59 -15.06
C ASN A 30 -23.91 17.59 -15.46
N GLN A 31 -24.15 16.70 -16.43
CA GLN A 31 -23.93 16.91 -17.86
C GLN A 31 -22.45 17.13 -18.20
N ASP A 32 -21.85 16.03 -18.66
CA ASP A 32 -21.08 15.93 -19.90
C ASP A 32 -20.00 17.00 -20.12
N ASP A 33 -18.76 16.66 -19.75
CA ASP A 33 -17.59 17.10 -20.49
C ASP A 33 -16.64 15.89 -20.63
N GLU A 34 -16.80 15.18 -21.76
CA GLU A 34 -15.75 14.33 -22.32
C GLU A 34 -14.53 15.22 -22.59
N ILE A 35 -13.50 15.16 -21.73
CA ILE A 35 -12.17 15.62 -22.08
C ILE A 35 -11.39 14.40 -22.54
N ASP A 36 -11.49 14.16 -23.85
CA ASP A 36 -10.57 13.32 -24.62
C ASP A 36 -9.20 14.04 -24.66
N GLY A 37 -8.45 13.85 -23.58
CA GLY A 37 -7.09 14.35 -23.40
C GLY A 37 -6.08 13.26 -23.69
N GLY A 38 -6.14 12.67 -24.88
CA GLY A 38 -5.14 11.75 -25.41
C GLY A 38 -3.74 12.36 -25.41
N THR A 39 -3.05 12.24 -24.28
CA THR A 39 -1.65 12.62 -24.16
C THR A 39 -0.83 11.40 -24.57
N SER A 40 -0.48 11.37 -25.86
CA SER A 40 0.52 10.46 -26.41
C SER A 40 1.84 10.67 -25.66
N LEU A 41 2.10 9.82 -24.67
CA LEU A 41 3.38 9.76 -23.99
C LEU A 41 4.39 9.12 -24.97
N SER A 42 5.21 9.95 -25.60
CA SER A 42 6.34 9.49 -26.38
C SER A 42 7.37 8.89 -25.42
N THR A 43 7.39 7.56 -25.34
CA THR A 43 8.47 6.75 -24.78
C THR A 43 9.77 7.17 -25.45
N SER A 44 10.66 7.76 -24.66
CA SER A 44 12.03 8.05 -25.09
C SER A 44 12.88 6.84 -24.72
N ASP A 45 13.09 5.96 -25.69
CA ASP A 45 14.09 4.89 -25.64
C ASP A 45 15.44 5.48 -25.28
N SER A 46 15.93 5.15 -24.09
CA SER A 46 17.30 5.42 -23.66
C SER A 46 18.09 4.13 -23.83
N ASP A 47 18.65 3.97 -25.02
CA ASP A 47 19.75 3.04 -25.30
C ASP A 47 20.97 3.44 -24.45
N SER A 48 21.30 2.63 -23.46
CA SER A 48 22.63 2.60 -22.86
C SER A 48 23.22 1.21 -23.02
N GLY A 49 24.12 1.12 -23.99
CA GLY A 49 24.94 -0.05 -24.24
C GLY A 49 26.18 -0.13 -23.34
N SER A 50 26.84 -1.28 -23.49
CA SER A 50 28.19 -1.65 -23.03
C SER A 50 28.27 -2.10 -21.56
N GLU A 51 28.91 -3.21 -21.19
CA GLU A 51 30.08 -3.87 -21.79
C GLU A 51 30.03 -5.41 -21.59
N THR A 52 30.69 -6.08 -22.52
CA THR A 52 31.06 -7.50 -22.53
C THR A 52 31.92 -7.90 -21.33
N ALA A 53 31.54 -8.95 -20.61
CA ALA A 53 32.44 -9.69 -19.73
C ALA A 53 32.51 -11.15 -20.19
N GLU A 54 33.61 -11.49 -20.87
CA GLU A 54 33.97 -12.87 -21.20
C GLU A 54 34.36 -13.60 -19.90
N GLY A 55 33.40 -14.34 -19.34
CA GLY A 55 33.58 -15.21 -18.19
C GLY A 55 33.98 -16.62 -18.63
N SER A 56 35.28 -16.89 -18.54
CA SER A 56 35.97 -18.18 -18.60
C SER A 56 35.10 -19.43 -18.43
N SER A 57 35.00 -20.21 -19.51
CA SER A 57 34.56 -21.60 -19.53
C SER A 57 35.39 -22.45 -18.55
N THR A 58 34.77 -22.85 -17.44
CA THR A 58 35.26 -23.93 -16.60
C THR A 58 34.33 -25.11 -16.78
N THR A 59 34.86 -26.16 -17.38
CA THR A 59 34.21 -27.46 -17.55
C THR A 59 33.88 -28.03 -16.16
N VAL A 60 32.67 -27.76 -15.66
CA VAL A 60 32.16 -28.44 -14.48
C VAL A 60 31.87 -29.88 -14.88
N THR A 61 32.59 -30.77 -14.21
CA THR A 61 32.48 -32.20 -14.37
C THR A 61 31.05 -32.61 -14.05
N THR A 62 30.36 -33.17 -15.04
CA THR A 62 29.19 -34.03 -14.89
C THR A 62 29.51 -35.13 -13.89
N LEU A 63 29.20 -34.88 -12.63
CA LEU A 63 28.96 -35.92 -11.64
C LEU A 63 27.46 -36.15 -11.68
N GLY A 64 27.08 -37.22 -12.38
CA GLY A 64 25.77 -37.85 -12.19
C GLY A 64 25.62 -38.15 -10.71
N THR A 65 24.87 -37.30 -10.04
CA THR A 65 24.19 -37.67 -8.82
C THR A 65 22.79 -37.97 -9.33
N ASP A 66 22.44 -39.25 -9.33
CA ASP A 66 21.07 -39.69 -9.48
C ASP A 66 20.23 -38.83 -8.52
N ILE A 67 19.52 -37.84 -9.07
CA ILE A 67 18.54 -37.07 -8.33
C ILE A 67 17.46 -38.10 -8.02
N ASP A 68 17.55 -38.59 -6.79
CA ASP A 68 16.59 -39.47 -6.18
C ASP A 68 15.25 -38.74 -6.22
N THR A 69 14.48 -39.04 -7.26
CA THR A 69 13.17 -38.47 -7.59
C THR A 69 12.10 -38.92 -6.60
N THR A 70 12.52 -39.36 -5.41
CA THR A 70 11.68 -39.85 -4.32
C THR A 70 11.76 -39.02 -3.05
N THR A 71 12.61 -37.99 -2.98
CA THR A 71 12.51 -36.98 -1.91
C THR A 71 11.67 -35.81 -2.43
N GLY A 72 10.37 -36.06 -2.62
CA GLY A 72 9.41 -35.00 -2.93
C GLY A 72 9.52 -33.92 -1.86
N CYS A 73 9.66 -32.67 -2.28
CA CYS A 73 9.68 -31.56 -1.34
C CYS A 73 8.32 -31.38 -0.68
N ASP A 74 8.33 -30.82 0.52
CA ASP A 74 7.11 -30.63 1.32
C ASP A 74 6.13 -29.65 0.63
N ASN A 75 6.64 -28.70 -0.17
CA ASN A 75 5.84 -27.75 -0.93
C ASN A 75 6.33 -27.59 -2.39
N PRO A 76 5.88 -28.44 -3.33
CA PRO A 76 6.26 -28.35 -4.74
C PRO A 76 5.53 -27.21 -5.47
N CYS A 77 6.27 -26.46 -6.30
CA CYS A 77 5.73 -25.40 -7.14
C CYS A 77 6.30 -25.45 -8.55
N GLY A 78 5.57 -26.11 -9.46
CA GLY A 78 6.07 -26.38 -10.81
C GLY A 78 7.28 -27.32 -10.77
N ASP A 79 8.40 -26.87 -11.33
CA ASP A 79 9.68 -27.60 -11.35
C ASP A 79 10.58 -27.27 -10.14
N GLU A 80 10.18 -26.30 -9.30
CA GLU A 80 10.91 -25.84 -8.13
C GLU A 80 10.19 -26.22 -6.82
N CYS A 81 10.91 -26.10 -5.71
CA CYS A 81 10.38 -26.37 -4.37
C CYS A 81 10.47 -25.09 -3.55
N CYS A 82 9.34 -24.67 -2.98
CA CYS A 82 9.29 -23.44 -2.19
C CYS A 82 10.06 -23.60 -0.88
N GLY A 83 10.65 -22.50 -0.43
CA GLY A 83 11.37 -22.42 0.83
C GLY A 83 10.45 -22.47 2.05
N ASP A 84 11.06 -22.46 3.24
CA ASP A 84 10.31 -22.35 4.49
C ASP A 84 9.56 -21.02 4.55
N GLY A 85 8.24 -21.08 4.78
CA GLY A 85 7.37 -19.90 4.86
C GLY A 85 6.97 -19.34 3.50
N GLU A 86 7.20 -20.06 2.41
CA GLU A 86 6.66 -19.76 1.09
C GLU A 86 5.54 -20.73 0.73
N VAL A 87 4.51 -20.24 0.03
CA VAL A 87 3.41 -21.00 -0.54
C VAL A 87 3.48 -20.93 -2.07
N CYS A 88 3.15 -22.05 -2.73
CA CYS A 88 3.09 -22.07 -4.18
C CYS A 88 1.82 -21.37 -4.67
N ASN A 89 1.98 -20.24 -5.37
CA ASN A 89 0.90 -19.63 -6.10
C ASN A 89 0.58 -20.49 -7.33
N GLN A 90 -0.58 -21.16 -7.32
CA GLN A 90 -0.95 -22.13 -8.35
C GLN A 90 -1.21 -21.49 -9.71
N ASP A 91 -1.50 -20.19 -9.75
CA ASP A 91 -1.81 -19.46 -10.98
C ASP A 91 -0.54 -19.02 -11.70
N THR A 92 0.47 -18.54 -10.96
CA THR A 92 1.75 -18.08 -11.51
C THR A 92 2.82 -19.16 -11.52
N GLN A 93 2.63 -20.25 -10.77
CA GLN A 93 3.64 -21.28 -10.49
C GLN A 93 4.92 -20.71 -9.88
N THR A 94 4.79 -19.65 -9.06
CA THR A 94 5.90 -19.03 -8.32
C THR A 94 5.74 -19.22 -6.83
N CYS A 95 6.86 -19.38 -6.13
CA CYS A 95 6.88 -19.39 -4.67
C CYS A 95 6.73 -17.96 -4.15
N GLU A 96 5.69 -17.73 -3.36
CA GLU A 96 5.38 -16.44 -2.75
C GLU A 96 5.42 -16.58 -1.23
N LEU A 97 5.78 -15.50 -0.53
CA LEU A 97 5.88 -15.53 0.93
C LEU A 97 4.47 -15.73 1.55
N ASP A 98 4.30 -16.76 2.38
CA ASP A 98 3.05 -17.04 3.08
C ASP A 98 2.94 -16.16 4.34
N CYS A 99 2.27 -15.03 4.18
CA CYS A 99 1.96 -14.11 5.27
C CYS A 99 0.62 -14.43 5.96
N GLY A 100 0.06 -15.62 5.75
CA GLY A 100 -1.22 -16.04 6.31
C GLY A 100 -2.40 -15.45 5.53
N ASP A 101 -3.24 -14.66 6.21
CA ASP A 101 -4.39 -13.99 5.59
C ASP A 101 -4.04 -12.63 4.98
N ASP A 102 -2.83 -12.12 5.24
CA ASP A 102 -2.35 -10.83 4.78
C ASP A 102 -1.51 -10.97 3.50
N GLU A 103 -1.50 -9.94 2.66
CA GLU A 103 -0.69 -9.90 1.44
C GLU A 103 0.77 -9.50 1.78
N PRO A 104 1.78 -10.12 1.13
CA PRO A 104 3.17 -9.71 1.30
C PRO A 104 3.40 -8.24 0.95
N CYS A 105 4.23 -7.58 1.74
CA CYS A 105 4.52 -6.16 1.58
C CYS A 105 5.80 -5.92 0.77
N GLY A 106 5.74 -5.00 -0.19
CA GLY A 106 6.92 -4.43 -0.84
C GLY A 106 7.68 -5.36 -1.80
N ASP A 107 8.86 -4.89 -2.21
CA ASP A 107 9.82 -5.62 -3.05
C ASP A 107 11.26 -5.35 -2.54
N PRO A 108 11.96 -6.33 -1.94
CA PRO A 108 11.55 -7.74 -1.81
C PRO A 108 10.35 -7.91 -0.86
N ALA A 109 9.48 -8.88 -1.20
CA ALA A 109 8.30 -9.22 -0.41
C ALA A 109 8.65 -9.58 1.04
N MET A 110 7.92 -9.00 2.00
CA MET A 110 8.06 -9.29 3.44
C MET A 110 6.71 -9.33 4.16
N CYS A 111 6.56 -10.20 5.16
CA CYS A 111 5.37 -10.22 6.00
C CYS A 111 5.45 -9.19 7.12
N CYS A 112 4.45 -8.32 7.22
CA CYS A 112 4.35 -7.38 8.34
C CYS A 112 3.94 -8.07 9.63
N GLY A 113 4.44 -7.57 10.76
CA GLY A 113 4.10 -8.08 12.08
C GLY A 113 2.68 -7.71 12.52
N ALA A 114 2.25 -8.28 13.65
CA ALA A 114 0.94 -7.97 14.22
C ALA A 114 0.84 -6.47 14.60
N GLY A 115 -0.12 -5.76 14.00
CA GLY A 115 -0.33 -4.33 14.20
C GLY A 115 0.55 -3.44 13.32
N GLU A 116 1.34 -4.02 12.42
CA GLU A 116 2.00 -3.30 11.35
C GLU A 116 1.11 -3.26 10.10
N LEU A 117 1.30 -2.23 9.28
CA LEU A 117 0.64 -2.04 8.00
C LEU A 117 1.69 -1.97 6.90
N CYS A 118 1.41 -2.60 5.75
CA CYS A 118 2.19 -2.36 4.54
C CYS A 118 1.91 -0.96 4.00
N TYR A 119 2.87 -0.05 4.09
CA TYR A 119 2.74 1.32 3.62
C TYR A 119 3.99 1.74 2.84
N ALA A 120 3.79 2.16 1.60
CA ALA A 120 4.85 2.49 0.63
C ALA A 120 5.95 1.42 0.50
N GLY A 121 5.56 0.15 0.51
CA GLY A 121 6.47 -0.99 0.33
C GLY A 121 7.30 -1.35 1.56
N GLY A 122 6.98 -0.81 2.74
CA GLY A 122 7.57 -1.21 4.01
C GLY A 122 6.51 -1.43 5.08
N CYS A 123 6.85 -2.23 6.09
CA CYS A 123 6.01 -2.42 7.26
C CYS A 123 6.19 -1.26 8.24
N ILE A 124 5.11 -0.57 8.57
CA ILE A 124 5.09 0.53 9.56
C ILE A 124 4.15 0.18 10.71
N VAL A 125 4.41 0.74 11.89
CA VAL A 125 3.41 0.79 12.97
C VAL A 125 2.71 2.14 12.88
N PRO A 126 1.41 2.20 12.56
CA PRO A 126 0.69 3.46 12.55
C PRO A 126 0.61 4.04 13.97
N GLY A 127 0.68 5.37 14.04
CA GLY A 127 0.60 6.17 15.26
C GLY A 127 -0.83 6.42 15.72
N ASP A 128 -1.01 7.54 16.41
CA ASP A 128 -2.30 7.96 16.93
C ASP A 128 -3.26 8.38 15.78
N PRO A 129 -4.59 8.38 15.99
CA PRO A 129 -5.53 8.90 15.01
C PRO A 129 -5.28 10.37 14.71
N CYS A 130 -5.45 10.74 13.44
CA CYS A 130 -5.34 12.14 13.05
C CYS A 130 -6.36 13.02 13.76
N GLN A 131 -5.94 14.21 14.16
CA GLN A 131 -6.85 15.27 14.55
C GLN A 131 -7.21 16.08 13.31
N VAL A 132 -8.51 16.11 12.98
CA VAL A 132 -9.00 16.92 11.88
C VAL A 132 -9.16 18.35 12.40
N GLY A 133 -8.34 19.26 11.89
CA GLY A 133 -8.44 20.68 12.20
C GLY A 133 -9.86 21.19 11.93
N VAL A 134 -10.47 21.86 12.91
CA VAL A 134 -11.86 22.35 12.81
C VAL A 134 -11.99 23.54 11.85
N CYS A 135 -10.86 24.15 11.49
CA CYS A 135 -10.75 25.34 10.68
C CYS A 135 -9.79 25.10 9.50
N ALA A 136 -10.08 25.66 8.33
CA ALA A 136 -9.24 25.51 7.13
C ALA A 136 -7.80 26.05 7.28
N THR A 137 -7.52 26.86 8.30
CA THR A 137 -6.18 27.40 8.60
C THR A 137 -5.44 26.59 9.66
N ASP A 138 -6.08 25.57 10.24
CA ASP A 138 -5.46 24.73 11.25
C ASP A 138 -4.62 23.66 10.56
N THR A 139 -3.31 23.81 10.67
CA THR A 139 -2.32 22.88 10.11
C THR A 139 -1.86 21.86 11.15
N GLU A 140 -2.36 21.92 12.39
CA GLU A 140 -2.02 20.96 13.42
C GLU A 140 -2.82 19.67 13.20
N THR A 141 -2.14 18.62 12.74
CA THR A 141 -2.75 17.29 12.52
C THR A 141 -2.80 16.44 13.78
N GLY A 142 -2.17 16.90 14.87
CA GLY A 142 -2.01 16.13 16.10
C GLY A 142 -0.97 15.00 16.03
N CYS A 143 -0.28 14.83 14.90
CA CYS A 143 0.79 13.83 14.73
C CYS A 143 2.11 14.26 15.38
N LYS A 144 2.98 13.30 15.71
CA LYS A 144 4.29 13.58 16.30
C LYS A 144 5.25 14.18 15.26
N GLU A 145 6.41 14.65 15.74
CA GLU A 145 7.50 15.07 14.87
C GLU A 145 7.96 13.89 14.00
N ASN A 146 8.06 14.09 12.68
CA ASN A 146 8.31 13.06 11.64
C ASN A 146 7.16 12.08 11.40
N GLU A 147 5.92 12.45 11.74
CA GLU A 147 4.72 11.75 11.30
C GLU A 147 3.85 12.71 10.47
N VAL A 148 3.17 12.17 9.46
CA VAL A 148 2.18 12.87 8.66
C VAL A 148 0.82 12.19 8.83
N CYS A 149 -0.25 12.98 8.85
CA CYS A 149 -1.59 12.40 8.83
C CYS A 149 -1.89 11.86 7.44
N ASP A 150 -2.10 10.54 7.34
CA ASP A 150 -2.64 9.95 6.12
C ASP A 150 -4.16 10.11 6.10
N GLY A 151 -4.67 10.77 5.06
CA GLY A 151 -6.10 11.11 4.96
C GLY A 151 -7.01 9.92 4.68
N GLU A 152 -6.49 8.84 4.08
CA GLU A 152 -7.27 7.62 3.80
C GLU A 152 -7.30 6.70 5.01
N LEU A 153 -6.17 6.59 5.72
CA LEU A 153 -6.07 5.79 6.95
C LEU A 153 -6.67 6.50 8.16
N GLY A 154 -6.66 7.84 8.18
CA GLY A 154 -7.04 8.63 9.35
C GLY A 154 -6.10 8.41 10.54
N LEU A 155 -4.88 7.97 10.29
CA LEU A 155 -3.85 7.66 11.27
C LEU A 155 -2.58 8.44 10.94
N CYS A 156 -1.81 8.78 11.97
CA CYS A 156 -0.47 9.31 11.79
C CYS A 156 0.47 8.20 11.30
N VAL A 157 1.08 8.40 10.13
CA VAL A 157 2.07 7.47 9.56
C VAL A 157 3.44 8.13 9.60
N PRO A 158 4.55 7.36 9.71
CA PRO A 158 5.89 7.92 9.62
C PRO A 158 6.09 8.68 8.30
N ASP A 159 6.73 9.84 8.37
CA ASP A 159 7.09 10.62 7.18
C ASP A 159 8.29 9.95 6.48
N ILE A 160 7.94 9.02 5.60
CA ILE A 160 8.88 8.29 4.72
C ILE A 160 9.11 9.00 3.39
N ALA A 161 8.55 10.21 3.21
CA ALA A 161 8.80 10.97 2.01
C ALA A 161 10.29 11.35 1.94
N ASN A 162 10.94 10.97 0.84
CA ASN A 162 12.32 11.39 0.60
C ASN A 162 12.31 12.91 0.41
N SER A 163 13.06 13.65 1.24
CA SER A 163 13.16 15.11 1.13
C SER A 163 13.66 15.57 -0.25
N ASN A 164 14.37 14.71 -0.98
CA ASN A 164 14.82 14.94 -2.36
C ASN A 164 13.73 14.72 -3.41
N CYS A 165 12.60 14.11 -3.05
CA CYS A 165 11.42 13.96 -3.90
C CYS A 165 10.46 15.16 -3.76
N THR A 166 10.95 16.29 -3.24
CA THR A 166 10.20 17.54 -3.25
C THR A 166 10.31 18.15 -4.64
N TYR A 167 9.21 18.21 -5.39
CA TYR A 167 9.17 18.97 -6.63
C TYR A 167 9.12 20.47 -6.31
N GLN A 168 10.19 21.20 -6.66
CA GLN A 168 10.20 22.65 -6.64
C GLN A 168 10.14 23.18 -8.09
N PRO A 169 9.02 23.76 -8.53
CA PRO A 169 8.91 24.32 -9.87
C PRO A 169 9.87 25.49 -10.05
N GLU A 170 10.33 25.71 -11.28
CA GLU A 170 11.11 26.91 -11.61
C GLU A 170 10.28 28.18 -11.37
N ALA A 171 10.97 29.26 -10.98
CA ALA A 171 10.33 30.54 -10.74
C ALA A 171 9.62 31.04 -12.00
N GLY A 172 8.35 31.42 -11.87
CA GLY A 172 7.53 31.94 -12.98
C GLY A 172 6.81 30.88 -13.81
N VAL A 173 6.95 29.58 -13.50
CA VAL A 173 6.13 28.51 -14.12
C VAL A 173 4.69 28.55 -13.60
N PHE A 174 4.49 28.97 -12.35
CA PHE A 174 3.17 29.25 -11.80
C PHE A 174 2.82 30.72 -11.99
N ASP A 175 1.82 31.00 -12.83
CA ASP A 175 1.13 32.30 -12.94
C ASP A 175 -0.24 32.19 -12.26
N PRO A 176 -0.31 32.27 -10.91
CA PRO A 176 -1.55 32.08 -10.19
C PRO A 176 -2.54 33.20 -10.54
N VAL A 177 -3.60 32.87 -11.28
CA VAL A 177 -4.67 33.81 -11.59
C VAL A 177 -5.52 34.05 -10.32
N PRO A 178 -5.53 35.26 -9.73
CA PRO A 178 -6.29 35.51 -8.51
C PRO A 178 -7.78 35.33 -8.77
N ARG A 179 -8.42 34.41 -8.05
CA ARG A 179 -9.89 34.19 -8.15
C ARG A 179 -10.71 35.21 -7.36
N PHE A 180 -10.09 35.87 -6.38
CA PHE A 180 -10.73 36.91 -5.57
C PHE A 180 -9.74 38.03 -5.26
N THR A 181 -10.23 39.27 -5.25
CA THR A 181 -9.49 40.43 -4.77
C THR A 181 -10.24 41.02 -3.57
N TRP A 182 -9.50 41.32 -2.50
CA TRP A 182 -10.06 42.06 -1.36
C TRP A 182 -10.18 43.52 -1.79
N GLY A 183 -11.37 43.92 -2.26
CA GLY A 183 -11.63 45.31 -2.61
C GLY A 183 -11.35 46.26 -1.44
N VAL A 184 -10.85 47.45 -1.73
CA VAL A 184 -10.61 48.49 -0.71
C VAL A 184 -11.96 49.00 -0.20
N ARG A 185 -12.22 48.88 1.11
CA ARG A 185 -13.38 49.52 1.73
C ARG A 185 -13.14 51.04 1.80
N LYS A 186 -14.09 51.82 1.29
CA LYS A 186 -14.12 53.29 1.43
C LYS A 186 -14.74 53.71 2.74
#